data_AF-M1X397-F1
#
_entry.id   AF-M1X397-F1
#
_cell.length_a   1.000
_cell.length_b   1.000
_cell.length_c   1.000
_cell.angle_alpha   90.00
_cell.angle_beta   90.00
_cell.angle_gamma   90.00
#
_symmetry.space_group_name_H-M   'P 1'
#
loop_
_entity.id
_entity.type
_entity.pdbx_description
1 polymer ?
#
loop_
_entity_poly.entity_id
_entity_poly.type
_entity_poly.pdbx_seq_one_letter_code
_entity_poly.pdbx_strand_id
1 'polypeptide(L)' 'MQLLEMLGERLKGKEYYAKSLSGIILLNKWRSNLFWIEPTNKGFIYINGRWYQGRMLIVLEEKGLTAIN' A
#
# COMPACT_ATOMS: atom_id res chain seq x y z
N MET A 1 0.67 10.90 -12.80
CA MET A 1 -0.07 9.94 -11.97
C MET A 1 0.60 8.59 -12.16
N GLN A 2 1.28 8.07 -11.14
CA GLN A 2 2.15 6.90 -11.27
C GLN A 2 1.55 5.74 -10.46
N LEU A 3 1.19 4.67 -11.16
CA LEU A 3 0.67 3.42 -10.59
C LEU A 3 1.84 2.64 -9.98
N LEU A 4 1.74 2.24 -8.71
CA LEU A 4 2.69 1.34 -8.07
C LEU A 4 2.09 -0.06 -7.94
N GLU A 5 2.80 -1.04 -8.47
CA GLU A 5 2.55 -2.45 -8.27
C GLU A 5 3.16 -2.91 -6.94
N MET A 6 2.41 -3.61 -6.10
CA MET A 6 2.94 -4.23 -4.86
C MET A 6 2.56 -5.71 -4.77
N LEU A 7 3.51 -6.56 -4.38
CA LEU A 7 3.33 -8.00 -4.18
C LEU A 7 3.65 -8.39 -2.74
N GLY A 8 2.73 -9.10 -2.08
CA GLY A 8 2.96 -9.87 -0.85
C GLY A 8 2.74 -11.37 -1.12
N GLU A 9 3.66 -12.22 -0.65
CA GLU A 9 4.02 -13.51 -1.25
C GLU A 9 3.12 -14.73 -1.01
N ARG A 10 3.07 -15.61 -2.02
CA ARG A 10 3.49 -17.02 -1.86
C ARG A 10 4.60 -17.45 -2.86
N LEU A 11 5.14 -16.51 -3.65
CA LEU A 11 6.20 -16.74 -4.63
C LEU A 11 7.03 -15.44 -4.74
N LYS A 12 8.28 -15.45 -4.26
CA LYS A 12 9.37 -14.46 -4.52
C LYS A 12 8.89 -13.12 -5.09
N GLY A 13 8.39 -12.22 -4.24
CA GLY A 13 7.88 -10.91 -4.59
C GLY A 13 8.62 -9.79 -3.84
N LYS A 14 8.69 -8.59 -4.43
CA LYS A 14 9.20 -7.41 -3.72
C LYS A 14 8.12 -6.90 -2.76
N GLU A 15 8.39 -7.02 -1.47
CA GLU A 15 7.57 -6.40 -0.43
C GLU A 15 7.87 -4.91 -0.31
N TYR A 16 6.84 -4.09 -0.15
CA TYR A 16 7.01 -2.70 0.24
C TYR A 16 6.10 -2.34 1.41
N TYR A 17 6.66 -1.62 2.37
CA TYR A 17 5.96 -1.21 3.58
C TYR A 17 5.58 0.26 3.47
N ALA A 18 4.31 0.57 3.70
CA ALA A 18 3.85 1.95 3.87
C ALA A 18 3.99 2.37 5.34
N LYS A 19 4.55 3.55 5.57
CA LYS A 19 4.61 4.17 6.91
C LYS A 19 4.19 5.63 6.82
N SER A 20 3.47 6.11 7.83
CA SER A 20 3.25 7.54 8.00
C SER A 20 4.42 8.17 8.74
N LEU A 21 4.92 9.30 8.26
CA LEU A 21 5.89 10.14 8.95
C LEU A 21 5.53 11.61 8.71
N SER A 22 5.26 12.37 9.78
CA SER A 22 5.09 13.84 9.71
C SER A 22 4.14 14.34 8.61
N GLY A 23 2.98 13.72 8.42
CA GLY A 23 2.01 14.19 7.43
C GLY A 23 2.24 13.67 6.01
N ILE A 24 3.16 12.71 5.80
CA ILE A 24 3.36 12.06 4.51
C ILE A 24 3.40 10.53 4.66
N ILE A 25 2.90 9.82 3.64
CA ILE A 25 3.09 8.38 3.49
C ILE A 25 4.43 8.17 2.79
N LEU A 26 5.31 7.42 3.44
CA LEU A 26 6.53 6.89 2.87
C LEU A 26 6.25 5.48 2.35
N LEU A 27 6.44 5.27 1.06
CA LEU A 27 6.38 3.97 0.42
C LEU A 27 7.68 3.76 -0.35
N ASN A 28 8.64 3.05 0.25
CA ASN A 28 9.99 2.90 -0.28
C ASN A 28 10.63 4.29 -0.59
N LYS A 29 10.94 4.59 -1.86
CA LYS A 29 11.49 5.88 -2.30
C LYS A 29 10.43 6.96 -2.58
N TRP A 30 9.15 6.60 -2.48
CA TRP A 30 8.02 7.46 -2.84
C TRP A 30 7.47 8.16 -1.61
N ARG A 31 7.03 9.40 -1.81
CA ARG A 31 6.45 10.24 -0.76
C ARG A 31 5.17 10.88 -1.30
N SER A 32 4.04 10.62 -0.66
CA SER A 32 2.73 11.16 -1.03
C SER A 32 1.79 11.12 0.17
N ASN A 33 0.74 11.94 0.22
CA ASN A 33 -0.35 11.79 1.19
C ASN A 33 -1.36 10.71 0.79
N LEU A 34 -1.24 10.19 -0.43
CA LEU A 34 -2.17 9.24 -1.03
C LEU A 34 -1.44 8.29 -1.99
N PHE A 35 -1.80 7.00 -1.95
CA PHE A 35 -1.30 5.98 -2.87
C PHE A 35 -2.41 5.07 -3.36
N TRP A 36 -2.49 4.86 -4.67
CA TRP A 36 -3.15 3.69 -5.23
C TRP A 36 -2.17 2.52 -5.24
N ILE A 37 -2.57 1.42 -4.62
CA ILE A 37 -1.85 0.16 -4.62
C ILE A 37 -2.65 -0.82 -5.45
N GLU A 38 -2.04 -1.39 -6.47
CA GLU A 38 -2.64 -2.46 -7.25
C GLU A 38 -1.75 -3.70 -7.16
N PRO A 39 -2.24 -4.79 -6.56
CA PRO A 39 -1.48 -6.01 -6.52
C PRO A 39 -1.48 -6.67 -7.90
N THR A 40 -0.30 -7.02 -8.41
CA THR A 40 -0.16 -7.75 -9.67
C THR A 40 -0.16 -9.26 -9.47
N ASN A 41 -0.27 -10.05 -10.55
CA ASN A 41 -0.12 -11.51 -10.50
C ASN A 41 -0.95 -12.23 -9.43
N LYS A 42 -2.21 -11.82 -9.23
CA LYS A 42 -3.10 -12.33 -8.15
C LYS A 42 -2.52 -12.10 -6.74
N GLY A 43 -1.72 -11.07 -6.57
CA GLY A 43 -1.14 -10.67 -5.31
C GLY A 43 -2.20 -10.17 -4.33
N PHE A 44 -1.77 -9.99 -3.09
CA PHE A 44 -2.61 -9.54 -1.99
C PHE A 44 -1.97 -8.35 -1.30
N ILE A 45 -2.82 -7.51 -0.70
CA ILE A 45 -2.40 -6.45 0.19
C ILE A 45 -2.67 -6.92 1.62
N TYR A 46 -1.66 -6.87 2.49
CA TYR A 46 -1.79 -7.24 3.90
C TYR A 46 -1.94 -5.99 4.77
N ILE A 47 -3.06 -5.89 5.49
CA ILE A 47 -3.35 -4.77 6.39
C ILE A 47 -3.90 -5.32 7.70
N ASN A 48 -3.24 -4.99 8.81
CA ASN A 48 -3.71 -5.25 10.17
C ASN A 48 -4.25 -6.69 10.40
N GLY A 49 -3.46 -7.71 10.03
CA GLY A 49 -3.86 -9.11 10.25
C GLY A 49 -4.73 -9.73 9.16
N ARG A 50 -5.09 -8.97 8.11
CA ARG A 50 -6.01 -9.43 7.06
C ARG A 50 -5.43 -9.24 5.67
N TRP A 51 -5.82 -10.15 4.77
CA TRP A 51 -5.47 -10.12 3.35
C TRP A 51 -6.61 -9.53 2.54
N TYR A 52 -6.28 -8.62 1.62
CA TYR A 52 -7.20 -7.97 0.70
C TYR A 52 -6.75 -8.24 -0.74
N GLN A 53 -7.73 -8.34 -1.63
CA GLN A 53 -7.53 -8.47 -3.07
C GLN A 53 -8.05 -7.21 -3.79
N GLY A 54 -7.54 -6.99 -5.00
CA GLY A 54 -7.93 -5.85 -5.81
C GLY A 54 -7.15 -4.58 -5.49
N ARG A 55 -7.44 -3.53 -6.27
CA ARG A 55 -6.86 -2.22 -6.08
C ARG A 55 -7.33 -1.62 -4.75
N MET A 56 -6.46 -0.90 -4.07
CA MET A 56 -6.76 -0.23 -2.81
C MET A 56 -6.17 1.17 -2.79
N LEU A 57 -6.94 2.12 -2.26
CA LEU A 57 -6.48 3.46 -1.97
C LEU A 57 -6.00 3.53 -0.52
N ILE A 58 -4.77 4.00 -0.32
CA ILE A 58 -4.25 4.36 1.00
C ILE A 58 -4.20 5.87 1.11
N VAL A 59 -4.85 6.40 2.14
CA VAL A 59 -4.92 7.83 2.42
C VAL A 59 -4.38 8.09 3.81
N LEU A 60 -3.62 9.17 3.96
CA LEU A 60 -3.26 9.67 5.26
C LEU A 60 -4.38 10.56 5.81
N GLU A 61 -4.85 10.23 7.00
CA GLU A 61 -5.81 11.00 7.79
C GLU A 61 -5.15 11.49 9.08
N GLU A 62 -5.83 12.38 9.80
CA GLU A 62 -5.32 12.99 11.05
C GLU A 62 -4.83 11.96 12.08
N LYS A 63 -5.45 10.78 12.11
CA LYS A 63 -5.20 9.72 13.11
C LYS A 63 -4.41 8.53 12.57
N GLY A 64 -3.96 8.55 11.31
CA GLY A 64 -3.20 7.43 10.74
C GLY A 64 -3.50 7.17 9.27
N LEU A 65 -3.33 5.92 8.84
CA LEU A 65 -3.59 5.50 7.47
C LEU A 65 -4.95 4.82 7.38
N THR A 66 -5.74 5.23 6.39
CA THR A 66 -7.01 4.60 6.03
C THR A 66 -6.86 3.89 4.69
N ALA A 67 -7.38 2.67 4.63
CA ALA A 67 -7.33 1.81 3.46
C ALA A 67 -8.75 1.58 2.91
N ILE A 68 -8.96 1.88 1.63
CA ILE A 68 -10.26 1.85 0.96
C ILE A 68 -10.17 0.88 -0.23
N ASN A 69 -10.95 -0.20 -0.20
CA ASN A 69 -11.10 -1.16 -1.31
C ASN A 69 -12.24 -0.70 -2.21
#